data_AF-A0A7S1WTD6-F1
#
_entry.id   AF-A0A7S1WTD6-F1
#
_cell.length_a   1.000
_cell.length_b   1.000
_cell.length_c   1.000
_cell.angle_alpha   90.00
_cell.angle_beta   90.00
_cell.angle_gamma   90.00
#
_symmetry.space_group_name_H-M   'P 1'
#
loop_
_entity.id
_entity.type
_entity.pdbx_description
1 polymer ?
#
loop_
_entity_poly.entity_id
_entity_poly.type
_entity_poly.pdbx_seq_one_letter_code
_entity_poly.pdbx_strand_id
1 'polypeptide(L)'
;HVANGAEVRTLLECWDVSVTEKLVNTMAANQKTVEKERKAKEKKQSTEMQDALEQTQRKAQIAKTEVARIQKLVVSYRQQRVSHAETGEVEKMNELQPLLENAEAELDTAKKVHQELVWQVRRAKLKVRDFENKLRRLARKAGEEASLLDQVIWLKDLADVVIRDVGGKRREDGRWPMIFDPSGKSVTFFTYSGAAQFDADLLSTLMASDQKEEQRRLLLALLKHLKYGGVLAISLGNDWEKLSQVEDAFNAIEKGLFNTLLDRSVLYSYLLPRRFLHLVPADLRSEYTELMFDDEMLAKFTLVFVLAGDEPPQQVMEKEAHQFYTIKVNDPDAKVEEDEGEA
;
A
#
# COMPACT_ATOMS: atom_id res chain seq x y z
N HIS A 1 35.76 45.70 -15.03
CA HIS A 1 37.12 45.32 -15.46
C HIS A 1 37.13 43.84 -15.79
N VAL A 2 37.14 43.51 -17.08
CA VAL A 2 37.25 42.11 -17.54
C VAL A 2 38.73 41.72 -17.46
N ALA A 3 39.01 40.58 -16.84
CA ALA A 3 40.35 40.07 -16.60
C ALA A 3 41.07 39.72 -17.91
N ASN A 4 41.71 40.71 -18.53
CA ASN A 4 42.60 40.56 -19.69
C ASN A 4 44.06 40.57 -19.22
N GLY A 5 44.46 39.56 -18.46
CA GLY A 5 45.87 39.32 -18.09
C GLY A 5 46.61 38.60 -19.23
N ALA A 6 47.88 38.94 -19.46
CA ALA A 6 48.73 38.30 -20.48
C ALA A 6 48.76 36.77 -20.34
N GLU A 7 48.63 36.26 -19.11
CA GLU A 7 48.55 34.83 -18.78
C GLU A 7 47.37 34.11 -19.44
N VAL A 8 46.18 34.73 -19.47
CA VAL A 8 44.98 34.15 -20.10
C VAL A 8 45.17 34.07 -21.61
N ARG A 9 45.85 35.06 -22.21
CA ARG A 9 46.12 35.09 -23.65
C ARG A 9 47.13 34.01 -24.05
N THR A 10 48.22 33.83 -23.29
CA THR A 10 49.17 32.73 -23.49
C THR A 10 48.56 31.35 -23.27
N LEU A 11 47.63 31.21 -22.31
CA LEU A 11 46.91 29.96 -22.08
C LEU A 11 46.04 29.59 -23.29
N LEU A 12 45.32 30.57 -23.87
CA LEU A 12 44.49 30.38 -25.05
C LEU A 12 45.32 30.12 -26.33
N GLU A 13 46.49 30.74 -26.48
CA GLU A 13 47.41 30.51 -27.62
C GLU A 13 48.08 29.12 -27.56
N CYS A 14 48.29 28.58 -26.36
CA CYS A 14 48.80 27.21 -26.15
C CYS A 14 47.70 26.16 -25.99
N TRP A 15 46.41 26.53 -26.08
CA TRP A 15 45.30 25.59 -25.95
C TRP A 15 45.14 24.80 -27.26
N ASP A 16 45.55 23.53 -27.23
CA ASP A 16 45.27 22.58 -28.30
C ASP A 16 43.84 22.01 -28.19
N VAL A 17 42.95 22.52 -29.04
CA VAL A 17 41.54 22.09 -29.11
C VAL A 17 41.43 20.59 -29.39
N SER A 18 42.37 20.00 -30.14
CA SER A 18 42.34 18.59 -30.51
C SER A 18 42.55 17.64 -29.31
N VAL A 19 43.31 18.07 -28.31
CA VAL A 19 43.51 17.31 -27.06
C VAL A 19 42.23 17.35 -26.21
N THR A 20 41.59 18.52 -26.11
CA THR A 20 40.29 18.64 -25.43
C THR A 20 39.18 17.85 -26.12
N GLU A 21 39.12 17.85 -27.47
CA GLU A 21 38.14 17.05 -28.21
C GLU A 21 38.35 15.54 -28.03
N LYS A 22 39.62 15.07 -28.05
CA LYS A 22 39.94 13.68 -27.73
C LYS A 22 39.52 13.31 -26.31
N LEU A 23 39.79 14.19 -25.34
CA LEU A 23 39.39 13.96 -23.95
C LEU A 23 37.86 13.89 -23.82
N VAL A 24 37.12 14.82 -24.43
CA VAL A 24 35.64 14.80 -24.46
C VAL A 24 35.11 13.52 -25.09
N ASN A 25 35.71 13.08 -26.22
CA ASN A 25 35.31 11.84 -26.88
C ASN A 25 35.60 10.60 -26.02
N THR A 26 36.73 10.54 -25.33
CA THR A 26 37.03 9.45 -24.39
C THR A 26 36.09 9.46 -23.18
N MET A 27 35.77 10.64 -22.62
CA MET A 27 34.80 10.77 -21.53
C MET A 27 33.41 10.33 -21.97
N ALA A 28 32.96 10.71 -23.17
CA ALA A 28 31.67 10.28 -23.72
C ALA A 28 31.62 8.77 -23.99
N ALA A 29 32.71 8.18 -24.48
CA ALA A 29 32.81 6.73 -24.67
C ALA A 29 32.81 5.96 -23.33
N ASN A 30 33.51 6.47 -22.32
CA ASN A 30 33.50 5.93 -20.97
C ASN A 30 32.13 6.07 -20.30
N GLN A 31 31.45 7.19 -20.48
CA GLN A 31 30.06 7.37 -19.99
C GLN A 31 29.11 6.36 -20.65
N LYS A 32 29.22 6.15 -21.97
CA LYS A 32 28.40 5.16 -22.69
C LYS A 32 28.66 3.73 -22.22
N THR A 33 29.90 3.36 -21.90
CA THR A 33 30.23 2.02 -21.40
C THR A 33 29.72 1.82 -19.97
N VAL A 34 29.93 2.79 -19.08
CA VAL A 34 29.40 2.77 -17.71
C VAL A 34 27.87 2.67 -17.71
N GLU A 35 27.20 3.42 -18.57
CA GLU A 35 25.73 3.39 -18.67
C GLU A 35 25.21 2.04 -19.19
N LYS A 36 25.89 1.43 -20.16
CA LYS A 36 25.58 0.07 -20.63
C LYS A 36 25.77 -0.97 -19.52
N GLU A 37 26.86 -0.89 -18.78
CA GLU A 37 27.13 -1.80 -17.65
C GLU A 37 26.09 -1.63 -16.53
N ARG A 38 25.68 -0.40 -16.23
CA ARG A 38 24.61 -0.10 -15.28
C ARG A 38 23.30 -0.76 -15.69
N LYS A 39 22.85 -0.52 -16.93
CA LYS A 39 21.63 -1.13 -17.49
C LYS A 39 21.70 -2.66 -17.52
N ALA A 40 22.86 -3.24 -17.83
CA ALA A 40 23.05 -4.69 -17.80
C ALA A 40 22.94 -5.26 -16.38
N LYS A 41 23.52 -4.58 -15.37
CA LYS A 41 23.40 -4.97 -13.95
C LYS A 41 21.95 -4.87 -13.47
N GLU A 42 21.24 -3.81 -13.83
CA GLU A 42 19.83 -3.61 -13.47
C GLU A 42 18.93 -4.67 -14.08
N LYS A 43 19.14 -4.99 -15.36
CA LYS A 43 18.41 -6.06 -16.04
C LYS A 43 18.66 -7.42 -15.36
N LYS A 44 19.92 -7.71 -15.02
CA LYS A 44 20.27 -8.96 -14.33
C LYS A 44 19.61 -9.06 -12.95
N GLN A 45 19.62 -7.98 -12.16
CA GLN A 45 18.94 -7.95 -10.86
C GLN A 45 17.42 -8.12 -11.00
N SER A 46 16.83 -7.49 -12.02
CA SER A 46 15.40 -7.66 -12.33
C SER A 46 15.06 -9.11 -12.63
N THR A 47 15.83 -9.77 -13.51
CA THR A 47 15.61 -11.18 -13.85
C THR A 47 15.80 -12.10 -12.64
N GLU A 48 16.82 -11.89 -11.81
CA GLU A 48 17.05 -12.69 -10.60
C GLU A 48 15.88 -12.58 -9.61
N MET A 49 15.30 -11.39 -9.46
CA MET A 49 14.13 -11.18 -8.59
C MET A 49 12.85 -11.79 -9.18
N GLN A 50 12.67 -11.74 -10.50
CA GLN A 50 11.54 -12.39 -11.18
C GLN A 50 11.62 -13.92 -11.07
N ASP A 51 12.81 -14.50 -11.27
CA ASP A 51 13.04 -15.94 -11.12
C ASP A 51 12.77 -16.40 -9.68
N ALA A 52 13.23 -15.63 -8.69
CA ALA A 52 12.95 -15.93 -7.27
C ALA A 52 11.46 -15.85 -6.94
N LEU A 53 10.75 -14.88 -7.51
CA LEU A 53 9.29 -14.77 -7.37
C LEU A 53 8.60 -15.99 -7.98
N GLU A 54 8.98 -16.40 -9.19
CA GLU A 54 8.38 -17.54 -9.88
C GLU A 54 8.61 -18.84 -9.10
N GLN A 55 9.84 -19.07 -8.61
CA GLN A 55 10.14 -20.23 -7.77
C GLN A 55 9.29 -20.27 -6.50
N THR A 56 9.10 -19.13 -5.85
CA THR A 56 8.28 -19.04 -4.63
C THR A 56 6.80 -19.28 -4.95
N GLN A 57 6.30 -18.77 -6.07
CA GLN A 57 4.95 -19.03 -6.55
C GLN A 57 4.71 -20.51 -6.85
N ARG A 58 5.66 -21.18 -7.51
CA ARG A 58 5.60 -22.63 -7.78
C ARG A 58 5.50 -23.42 -6.48
N LYS A 59 6.31 -23.10 -5.47
CA LYS A 59 6.24 -23.74 -4.13
C LYS A 59 4.88 -23.52 -3.47
N ALA A 60 4.37 -22.29 -3.49
CA ALA A 60 3.05 -21.98 -2.92
C ALA A 60 1.92 -22.74 -3.63
N GLN A 61 2.02 -22.90 -4.95
CA GLN A 61 1.05 -23.66 -5.75
C GLN A 61 1.09 -25.16 -5.42
N ILE A 62 2.27 -25.75 -5.25
CA ILE A 62 2.42 -27.15 -4.82
C ILE A 62 1.79 -27.35 -3.43
N ALA A 63 2.08 -26.45 -2.49
CA ALA A 63 1.47 -26.50 -1.15
C ALA A 63 -0.06 -26.35 -1.21
N LYS A 64 -0.58 -25.50 -2.10
CA LYS A 64 -2.03 -25.36 -2.32
C LYS A 64 -2.66 -26.68 -2.81
N THR A 65 -2.03 -27.35 -3.76
CA THR A 65 -2.51 -28.64 -4.27
C THR A 65 -2.47 -29.73 -3.19
N GLU A 66 -1.46 -29.69 -2.32
CA GLU A 66 -1.33 -30.64 -1.22
C GLU A 66 -2.42 -30.42 -0.15
N VAL A 67 -2.68 -29.17 0.22
CA VAL A 67 -3.82 -28.83 1.11
C VAL A 67 -5.14 -29.34 0.52
N ALA A 68 -5.38 -29.14 -0.78
CA ALA A 68 -6.59 -29.62 -1.44
C ALA A 68 -6.69 -31.16 -1.44
N ARG A 69 -5.56 -31.86 -1.61
CA ARG A 69 -5.49 -33.32 -1.56
C ARG A 69 -5.85 -33.86 -0.18
N ILE A 70 -5.20 -33.33 0.88
CA ILE A 70 -5.46 -33.75 2.26
C ILE A 70 -6.89 -33.39 2.68
N GLN A 71 -7.39 -32.22 2.26
CA GLN A 71 -8.76 -31.81 2.56
C GLN A 71 -9.80 -32.77 1.95
N LYS A 72 -9.58 -33.25 0.72
CA LYS A 72 -10.43 -34.30 0.13
C LYS A 72 -10.38 -35.59 0.93
N LEU A 73 -9.20 -35.98 1.43
CA LEU A 73 -9.04 -37.17 2.27
C LEU A 73 -9.83 -37.03 3.58
N VAL A 74 -9.69 -35.91 4.29
CA VAL A 74 -10.46 -35.62 5.53
C VAL A 74 -11.97 -35.68 5.27
N VAL A 75 -12.44 -35.09 4.16
CA VAL A 75 -13.86 -35.16 3.78
C VAL A 75 -14.29 -36.61 3.55
N SER A 76 -13.47 -37.41 2.87
CA SER A 76 -13.78 -38.84 2.62
C SER A 76 -13.85 -39.65 3.91
N TYR A 77 -12.94 -39.44 4.87
CA TYR A 77 -12.97 -40.09 6.17
C TYR A 77 -14.20 -39.68 6.99
N ARG A 78 -14.57 -38.39 6.96
CA ARG A 78 -15.80 -37.93 7.62
C ARG A 78 -17.04 -38.58 7.01
N GLN A 79 -17.11 -38.71 5.69
CA GLN A 79 -18.22 -39.38 4.99
C GLN A 79 -18.28 -40.88 5.34
N GLN A 80 -17.15 -41.58 5.32
CA GLN A 80 -17.07 -42.99 5.71
C GLN A 80 -17.50 -43.19 7.17
N ARG A 81 -17.09 -42.30 8.07
CA ARG A 81 -17.49 -42.37 9.48
C ARG A 81 -19.00 -42.21 9.65
N VAL A 82 -19.64 -41.30 8.91
CA VAL A 82 -21.10 -41.16 8.89
C VAL A 82 -21.77 -42.44 8.38
N SER A 83 -21.27 -43.01 7.28
CA SER A 83 -21.81 -44.27 6.73
C SER A 83 -21.66 -45.46 7.70
N HIS A 84 -20.53 -45.59 8.38
CA HIS A 84 -20.32 -46.62 9.41
C HIS A 84 -21.21 -46.39 10.64
N ALA A 85 -21.50 -45.13 11.00
CA ALA A 85 -22.45 -44.81 12.06
C ALA A 85 -23.89 -45.20 11.70
N GLU A 86 -24.32 -44.96 10.45
CA GLU A 86 -25.64 -45.33 9.93
C GLU A 86 -25.83 -46.85 9.85
N THR A 87 -24.76 -47.59 9.58
CA THR A 87 -24.76 -49.07 9.46
C THR A 87 -24.48 -49.80 10.78
N GLY A 88 -24.10 -49.08 11.84
CA GLY A 88 -23.81 -49.65 13.16
C GLY A 88 -22.45 -50.35 13.28
N GLU A 89 -21.51 -50.10 12.36
CA GLU A 89 -20.18 -50.73 12.32
C GLU A 89 -19.18 -50.02 13.26
N VAL A 90 -19.35 -50.20 14.57
CA VAL A 90 -18.58 -49.50 15.62
C VAL A 90 -17.07 -49.78 15.56
N GLU A 91 -16.66 -51.01 15.22
CA GLU A 91 -15.24 -51.38 15.12
C GLU A 91 -14.52 -50.57 14.03
N LYS A 92 -15.12 -50.47 12.84
CA LYS A 92 -14.57 -49.69 11.72
C LYS A 92 -14.55 -48.19 12.02
N MET A 93 -15.51 -47.68 12.80
CA MET A 93 -15.45 -46.30 13.27
C MET A 93 -14.25 -46.05 14.20
N ASN A 94 -13.97 -46.98 15.11
CA ASN A 94 -12.84 -46.88 16.02
C ASN A 94 -11.49 -46.97 15.29
N GLU A 95 -11.41 -47.76 14.22
CA GLU A 95 -10.21 -47.82 13.34
C GLU A 95 -10.03 -46.54 12.51
N LEU A 96 -11.12 -45.93 12.05
CA LEU A 96 -11.08 -44.73 11.22
C LEU A 96 -10.78 -43.46 12.02
N GLN A 97 -11.13 -43.43 13.31
CA GLN A 97 -10.93 -42.28 14.19
C GLN A 97 -9.47 -41.77 14.25
N PRO A 98 -8.44 -42.60 14.54
CA PRO A 98 -7.06 -42.15 14.54
C PRO A 98 -6.57 -41.70 13.15
N LEU A 99 -7.08 -42.31 12.07
CA LEU A 99 -6.76 -41.89 10.70
C LEU A 99 -7.31 -40.50 10.38
N LEU A 100 -8.53 -40.21 10.83
CA LEU A 100 -9.14 -38.90 10.68
C LEU A 100 -8.38 -37.84 11.50
N GLU A 101 -8.06 -38.12 12.75
CA GLU A 101 -7.30 -37.20 13.61
C GLU A 101 -5.93 -36.88 13.01
N ASN A 102 -5.21 -37.90 12.52
CA ASN A 102 -3.93 -37.71 11.84
C ASN A 102 -4.08 -36.86 10.57
N ALA A 103 -5.09 -37.15 9.73
CA ALA A 103 -5.34 -36.38 8.50
C ALA A 103 -5.75 -34.92 8.79
N GLU A 104 -6.47 -34.66 9.88
CA GLU A 104 -6.83 -33.32 10.33
C GLU A 104 -5.61 -32.54 10.85
N ALA A 105 -4.71 -33.20 11.58
CA ALA A 105 -3.43 -32.61 12.00
C ALA A 105 -2.51 -32.33 10.80
N GLU A 106 -2.43 -33.24 9.83
CA GLU A 106 -1.73 -33.03 8.56
C GLU A 106 -2.34 -31.87 7.76
N LEU A 107 -3.66 -31.74 7.76
CA LEU A 107 -4.34 -30.63 7.09
C LEU A 107 -4.00 -29.28 7.73
N ASP A 108 -3.97 -29.21 9.07
CA ASP A 108 -3.62 -27.97 9.78
C ASP A 108 -2.15 -27.57 9.52
N THR A 109 -1.22 -28.52 9.58
CA THR A 109 0.19 -28.27 9.26
C THR A 109 0.38 -27.84 7.81
N ALA A 110 -0.26 -28.52 6.84
CA ALA A 110 -0.21 -28.17 5.43
C ALA A 110 -0.79 -26.77 5.16
N LYS A 111 -1.89 -26.39 5.84
CA LYS A 111 -2.48 -25.05 5.75
C LYS A 111 -1.51 -23.97 6.25
N LYS A 112 -0.85 -24.19 7.38
CA LYS A 112 0.17 -23.26 7.92
C LYS A 112 1.32 -23.07 6.94
N VAL A 113 1.84 -24.16 6.36
CA VAL A 113 2.91 -24.11 5.35
C VAL A 113 2.44 -23.34 4.11
N HIS A 114 1.23 -23.60 3.61
CA HIS A 114 0.69 -22.86 2.47
C HIS A 114 0.54 -21.36 2.78
N GLN A 115 0.04 -21.00 3.96
CA GLN A 115 -0.10 -19.59 4.38
C GLN A 115 1.26 -18.88 4.43
N GLU A 116 2.29 -19.52 4.99
CA GLU A 116 3.66 -18.98 5.03
C GLU A 116 4.22 -18.79 3.61
N LEU A 117 4.04 -19.76 2.72
CA LEU A 117 4.47 -19.63 1.32
C LEU A 117 3.73 -18.51 0.58
N VAL A 118 2.41 -18.35 0.83
CA VAL A 118 1.64 -17.22 0.29
C VAL A 118 2.18 -15.89 0.79
N TRP A 119 2.55 -15.80 2.07
CA TRP A 119 3.19 -14.61 2.62
C TRP A 119 4.54 -14.31 1.96
N GLN A 120 5.36 -15.34 1.74
CA GLN A 120 6.63 -15.21 1.01
C GLN A 120 6.43 -14.76 -0.43
N VAL A 121 5.41 -15.27 -1.13
CA VAL A 121 5.04 -14.80 -2.48
C VAL A 121 4.71 -13.31 -2.46
N ARG A 122 3.89 -12.84 -1.51
CA ARG A 122 3.55 -11.41 -1.39
C ARG A 122 4.79 -10.56 -1.16
N ARG A 123 5.69 -11.00 -0.27
CA ARG A 123 6.95 -10.30 0.00
C ARG A 123 7.89 -10.29 -1.21
N ALA A 124 7.93 -11.37 -1.99
CA ALA A 124 8.71 -11.42 -3.23
C ALA A 124 8.15 -10.48 -4.30
N LYS A 125 6.82 -10.44 -4.48
CA LYS A 125 6.15 -9.48 -5.38
C LYS A 125 6.47 -8.03 -5.01
N LEU A 126 6.40 -7.73 -3.71
CA LEU A 126 6.77 -6.43 -3.18
C LEU A 126 8.20 -6.04 -3.58
N LYS A 127 9.18 -6.96 -3.41
CA LYS A 127 10.59 -6.67 -3.75
C LYS A 127 10.79 -6.35 -5.23
N VAL A 128 10.16 -7.12 -6.12
CA VAL A 128 10.19 -6.85 -7.57
C VAL A 128 9.67 -5.45 -7.85
N ARG A 129 8.51 -5.11 -7.27
CA ARG A 129 7.89 -3.81 -7.45
C ARG A 129 8.71 -2.66 -6.86
N ASP A 130 9.26 -2.83 -5.66
CA ASP A 130 10.09 -1.82 -5.01
C ASP A 130 11.34 -1.54 -5.84
N PHE A 131 11.88 -2.57 -6.51
CA PHE A 131 12.97 -2.40 -7.45
C PHE A 131 12.52 -1.61 -8.70
N GLU A 132 11.37 -1.94 -9.29
CA GLU A 132 10.80 -1.20 -10.42
C GLU A 132 10.53 0.28 -10.06
N ASN A 133 9.90 0.53 -8.90
CA ASN A 133 9.66 1.88 -8.39
C ASN A 133 10.97 2.63 -8.10
N LYS A 134 12.02 1.94 -7.65
CA LYS A 134 13.35 2.54 -7.49
C LYS A 134 13.94 2.96 -8.84
N LEU A 135 13.83 2.13 -9.86
CA LEU A 135 14.27 2.48 -11.21
C LEU A 135 13.50 3.68 -11.76
N ARG A 136 12.18 3.71 -11.54
CA ARG A 136 11.31 4.84 -11.90
C ARG A 136 11.74 6.16 -11.23
N ARG A 137 12.00 6.11 -9.91
CA ARG A 137 12.52 7.28 -9.17
C ARG A 137 13.87 7.78 -9.70
N LEU A 138 14.72 6.87 -10.18
CA LEU A 138 15.99 7.25 -10.81
C LEU A 138 15.77 7.88 -12.19
N ALA A 139 14.87 7.31 -13.01
CA ALA A 139 14.46 7.87 -14.29
C ALA A 139 13.86 9.28 -14.12
N ARG A 140 13.04 9.49 -13.09
CA ARG A 140 12.51 10.81 -12.70
C ARG A 140 13.61 11.82 -12.40
N LYS A 141 14.63 11.44 -11.62
CA LYS A 141 15.78 12.32 -11.35
C LYS A 141 16.60 12.66 -12.61
N ALA A 142 16.55 11.80 -13.62
CA ALA A 142 17.16 12.02 -14.92
C ALA A 142 16.24 12.78 -15.91
N GLY A 143 15.01 13.13 -15.52
CA GLY A 143 14.02 13.78 -16.38
C GLY A 143 13.35 12.87 -17.41
N GLU A 144 13.49 11.54 -17.26
CA GLU A 144 12.95 10.54 -18.19
C GLU A 144 11.52 10.07 -17.84
N GLU A 145 11.04 10.33 -16.62
CA GLU A 145 9.69 9.93 -16.17
C GLU A 145 8.90 11.13 -15.65
N ALA A 146 7.66 11.28 -16.16
CA ALA A 146 6.80 12.43 -15.87
C ALA A 146 6.05 12.31 -14.52
N SER A 147 5.84 11.09 -14.00
CA SER A 147 5.10 10.90 -12.75
C SER A 147 5.96 11.18 -11.52
N LEU A 148 5.41 11.96 -10.60
CA LEU A 148 6.02 12.41 -9.34
C LEU A 148 5.60 11.55 -8.14
N LEU A 149 4.68 10.61 -8.33
CA LEU A 149 4.16 9.74 -7.28
C LEU A 149 5.23 8.81 -6.68
N ASP A 150 5.09 8.47 -5.40
CA ASP A 150 6.08 7.66 -4.68
C ASP A 150 6.06 6.21 -5.12
N GLN A 151 4.87 5.66 -5.42
CA GLN A 151 4.69 4.28 -5.86
C GLN A 151 3.65 4.15 -6.97
N VAL A 152 3.90 3.21 -7.88
CA VAL A 152 2.90 2.70 -8.82
C VAL A 152 2.62 1.24 -8.47
N ILE A 153 1.34 0.89 -8.29
CA ILE A 153 0.89 -0.45 -7.91
C ILE A 153 -0.31 -0.88 -8.75
N TRP A 154 -0.59 -2.18 -8.77
CA TRP A 154 -1.83 -2.69 -9.36
C TRP A 154 -2.97 -2.71 -8.33
N LEU A 155 -4.22 -2.56 -8.77
CA LEU A 155 -5.40 -2.58 -7.88
C LEU A 155 -5.45 -3.84 -7.00
N LYS A 156 -5.10 -5.01 -7.55
CA LYS A 156 -5.04 -6.29 -6.81
C LYS A 156 -4.04 -6.29 -5.64
N ASP A 157 -3.05 -5.42 -5.68
CA ASP A 157 -2.00 -5.32 -4.67
C ASP A 157 -2.32 -4.23 -3.62
N LEU A 158 -3.41 -3.48 -3.79
CA LEU A 158 -3.81 -2.39 -2.89
C LEU A 158 -3.99 -2.87 -1.44
N ALA A 159 -4.58 -4.05 -1.25
CA ALA A 159 -4.74 -4.68 0.06
C ALA A 159 -3.39 -4.92 0.76
N ASP A 160 -2.40 -5.37 0.00
CA ASP A 160 -1.09 -5.72 0.54
C ASP A 160 -0.30 -4.46 0.92
N VAL A 161 -0.50 -3.34 0.21
CA VAL A 161 0.17 -2.06 0.52
C VAL A 161 -0.52 -1.28 1.62
N VAL A 162 -1.83 -1.06 1.50
CA VAL A 162 -2.55 -0.09 2.32
C VAL A 162 -3.13 -0.72 3.58
N ILE A 163 -3.55 -2.00 3.53
CA ILE A 163 -4.18 -2.65 4.68
C ILE A 163 -3.15 -3.45 5.47
N ARG A 164 -2.47 -4.39 4.80
CA ARG A 164 -1.54 -5.33 5.45
C ARG A 164 -0.13 -4.77 5.66
N ASP A 165 0.21 -3.68 4.97
CA ASP A 165 1.55 -3.08 4.96
C ASP A 165 2.65 -4.15 4.79
N VAL A 166 2.51 -4.98 3.76
CA VAL A 166 3.50 -6.00 3.43
C VAL A 166 4.84 -5.30 3.23
N GLY A 167 5.83 -5.70 4.02
CA GLY A 167 7.17 -5.10 4.02
C GLY A 167 7.32 -3.81 4.82
N GLY A 168 6.28 -3.33 5.51
CA GLY A 168 6.36 -2.26 6.50
C GLY A 168 6.62 -0.87 5.91
N LYS A 169 6.42 -0.66 4.61
CA LYS A 169 6.79 0.57 3.92
C LYS A 169 6.00 1.77 4.41
N ARG A 170 4.69 1.61 4.60
CA ARG A 170 3.82 2.67 5.12
C ARG A 170 4.24 3.04 6.55
N ARG A 171 4.55 2.02 7.38
CA ARG A 171 5.04 2.23 8.74
C ARG A 171 6.42 2.90 8.79
N GLU A 172 7.34 2.52 7.89
CA GLU A 172 8.69 3.10 7.77
C GLU A 172 8.65 4.55 7.27
N ASP A 173 7.78 4.86 6.31
CA ASP A 173 7.64 6.19 5.73
C ASP A 173 7.02 7.19 6.73
N GLY A 174 6.03 6.73 7.50
CA GLY A 174 5.40 7.54 8.55
C GLY A 174 4.30 8.47 8.05
N ARG A 175 4.15 8.69 6.74
CA ARG A 175 3.05 9.48 6.16
C ARG A 175 1.84 8.60 5.85
N TRP A 176 0.65 9.21 5.80
CA TRP A 176 -0.56 8.50 5.40
C TRP A 176 -0.64 8.30 3.88
N PRO A 177 -1.20 7.16 3.43
CA PRO A 177 -1.37 6.91 2.01
C PRO A 177 -2.39 7.87 1.36
N MET A 178 -2.01 8.38 0.20
CA MET A 178 -2.86 9.12 -0.73
C MET A 178 -2.89 8.36 -2.05
N ILE A 179 -4.07 7.88 -2.43
CA ILE A 179 -4.27 7.01 -3.59
C ILE A 179 -4.81 7.83 -4.75
N PHE A 180 -4.15 7.70 -5.89
CA PHE A 180 -4.61 8.22 -7.18
C PHE A 180 -5.05 7.04 -8.03
N ASP A 181 -6.35 6.95 -8.30
CA ASP A 181 -6.95 5.85 -9.03
C ASP A 181 -7.96 6.37 -10.07
N PRO A 182 -7.52 6.61 -11.32
CA PRO A 182 -8.39 7.04 -12.41
C PRO A 182 -9.56 6.09 -12.69
N SER A 183 -9.46 4.81 -12.28
CA SER A 183 -10.54 3.83 -12.50
C SER A 183 -11.69 3.96 -11.50
N GLY A 184 -11.47 4.66 -10.38
CA GLY A 184 -12.40 4.75 -9.25
C GLY A 184 -12.63 3.43 -8.49
N LYS A 185 -12.01 2.31 -8.90
CA LYS A 185 -12.26 0.99 -8.31
C LYS A 185 -11.65 0.82 -6.91
N SER A 186 -10.71 1.66 -6.51
CA SER A 186 -10.12 1.68 -5.16
C SER A 186 -11.17 2.01 -4.11
N VAL A 187 -12.11 2.90 -4.41
CA VAL A 187 -13.24 3.22 -3.53
C VAL A 187 -14.08 1.97 -3.28
N THR A 188 -14.48 1.29 -4.36
CA THR A 188 -15.21 0.01 -4.32
C THR A 188 -14.43 -1.06 -3.56
N PHE A 189 -13.11 -1.14 -3.75
CA PHE A 189 -12.25 -2.05 -3.01
C PHE A 189 -12.35 -1.80 -1.49
N PHE A 190 -12.31 -0.54 -1.05
CA PHE A 190 -12.43 -0.23 0.38
C PHE A 190 -13.79 -0.64 0.95
N THR A 191 -14.87 -0.46 0.19
CA THR A 191 -16.21 -0.93 0.56
C THR A 191 -16.23 -2.43 0.89
N TYR A 192 -15.59 -3.27 0.07
CA TYR A 192 -15.53 -4.72 0.30
C TYR A 192 -14.48 -5.15 1.32
N SER A 193 -13.52 -4.28 1.65
CA SER A 193 -12.46 -4.58 2.62
C SER A 193 -12.88 -4.44 4.08
N GLY A 194 -14.07 -3.88 4.34
CA GLY A 194 -14.55 -3.56 5.68
C GLY A 194 -14.00 -2.25 6.24
N ALA A 195 -13.44 -1.38 5.39
CA ALA A 195 -13.03 -0.04 5.77
C ALA A 195 -14.25 0.85 6.05
N ALA A 196 -14.12 1.79 7.00
CA ALA A 196 -15.08 2.89 7.08
C ALA A 196 -14.83 3.85 5.93
N GLN A 197 -15.88 4.17 5.16
CA GLN A 197 -15.79 5.01 3.99
C GLN A 197 -16.59 6.31 4.19
N PHE A 198 -15.96 7.42 3.87
CA PHE A 198 -16.58 8.74 3.85
C PHE A 198 -16.31 9.41 2.50
N ASP A 199 -17.21 10.29 2.10
CA ASP A 199 -17.04 11.17 0.95
C ASP A 199 -16.87 12.60 1.47
N ALA A 200 -15.88 13.32 0.95
CA ALA A 200 -15.63 14.70 1.33
C ALA A 200 -16.87 15.60 1.10
N ASP A 201 -17.64 15.37 0.03
CA ASP A 201 -18.84 16.16 -0.27
C ASP A 201 -19.93 15.96 0.80
N LEU A 202 -20.06 14.73 1.31
CA LEU A 202 -21.02 14.42 2.38
C LEU A 202 -20.57 15.00 3.73
N LEU A 203 -19.27 15.16 3.95
CA LEU A 203 -18.73 15.75 5.16
C LEU A 203 -18.96 17.28 5.22
N SER A 204 -19.05 17.96 4.08
CA SER A 204 -19.20 19.41 4.00
C SER A 204 -20.64 19.91 3.78
N THR A 205 -21.49 19.16 3.06
CA THR A 205 -22.71 19.72 2.43
C THR A 205 -24.01 19.54 3.23
N LEU A 206 -23.94 19.15 4.50
CA LEU A 206 -25.14 18.80 5.27
C LEU A 206 -25.76 19.96 6.04
N MET A 207 -27.09 19.93 6.16
CA MET A 207 -27.85 20.81 7.04
C MET A 207 -27.33 20.68 8.49
N ALA A 208 -27.44 21.72 9.31
CA ALA A 208 -26.84 21.75 10.65
C ALA A 208 -27.29 20.59 11.59
N SER A 209 -28.46 20.00 11.37
CA SER A 209 -28.92 18.79 12.08
C SER A 209 -28.18 17.53 11.60
N ASP A 210 -28.08 17.36 10.29
CA ASP A 210 -27.49 16.20 9.63
C ASP A 210 -25.96 16.22 9.76
N GLN A 211 -25.38 17.41 9.82
CA GLN A 211 -23.96 17.63 10.07
C GLN A 211 -23.53 17.11 11.45
N LYS A 212 -24.37 17.23 12.48
CA LYS A 212 -24.07 16.66 13.82
C LYS A 212 -24.10 15.14 13.80
N GLU A 213 -25.03 14.55 13.06
CA GLU A 213 -25.12 13.09 12.94
C GLU A 213 -23.92 12.54 12.15
N GLU A 214 -23.53 13.20 11.05
CA GLU A 214 -22.35 12.80 10.30
C GLU A 214 -21.05 13.02 11.07
N GLN A 215 -20.91 14.13 11.81
CA GLN A 215 -19.77 14.33 12.72
C GLN A 215 -19.70 13.21 13.76
N ARG A 216 -20.85 12.81 14.32
CA ARG A 216 -20.93 11.69 15.24
C ARG A 216 -20.57 10.38 14.55
N ARG A 217 -21.04 10.13 13.32
CA ARG A 217 -20.69 8.93 12.53
C ARG A 217 -19.19 8.87 12.25
N LEU A 218 -18.58 9.99 11.85
CA LEU A 218 -17.13 10.11 11.62
C LEU A 218 -16.35 9.84 12.90
N LEU A 219 -16.73 10.46 14.02
CA LEU A 219 -16.12 10.24 15.33
C LEU A 219 -16.18 8.77 15.76
N LEU A 220 -17.36 8.14 15.66
CA LEU A 220 -17.55 6.74 16.04
C LEU A 220 -16.76 5.80 15.12
N ALA A 221 -16.70 6.09 13.82
CA ALA A 221 -15.89 5.36 12.88
C ALA A 221 -14.39 5.47 13.23
N LEU A 222 -13.91 6.68 13.51
CA LEU A 222 -12.53 6.92 13.93
C LEU A 222 -12.18 6.12 15.18
N LEU A 223 -12.97 6.25 16.26
CA LEU A 223 -12.75 5.53 17.51
C LEU A 223 -12.75 4.00 17.33
N LYS A 224 -13.71 3.49 16.55
CA LYS A 224 -13.80 2.05 16.23
C LYS A 224 -12.55 1.57 15.48
N HIS A 225 -12.08 2.32 14.48
CA HIS A 225 -10.95 1.89 13.66
C HIS A 225 -9.61 2.08 14.36
N LEU A 226 -9.49 3.05 15.26
CA LEU A 226 -8.36 3.16 16.20
C LEU A 226 -8.33 1.96 17.17
N LYS A 227 -9.48 1.57 17.72
CA LYS A 227 -9.61 0.43 18.65
C LYS A 227 -9.24 -0.91 18.02
N TYR A 228 -9.68 -1.17 16.79
CA TYR A 228 -9.50 -2.47 16.15
C TYR A 228 -8.41 -2.50 15.06
N GLY A 229 -7.74 -1.37 14.80
CA GLY A 229 -6.69 -1.29 13.79
C GLY A 229 -7.21 -1.44 12.35
N GLY A 230 -8.29 -0.73 12.04
CA GLY A 230 -8.93 -0.77 10.73
C GLY A 230 -8.51 0.37 9.79
N VAL A 231 -9.13 0.42 8.61
CA VAL A 231 -8.92 1.49 7.62
C VAL A 231 -10.08 2.48 7.64
N LEU A 232 -9.75 3.77 7.70
CA LEU A 232 -10.66 4.87 7.48
C LEU A 232 -10.32 5.50 6.13
N ALA A 233 -11.15 5.25 5.13
CA ALA A 233 -10.97 5.70 3.74
C ALA A 233 -11.88 6.91 3.44
N ILE A 234 -11.28 7.98 2.94
CA ILE A 234 -11.99 9.20 2.58
C ILE A 234 -11.82 9.45 1.09
N SER A 235 -12.94 9.41 0.37
CA SER A 235 -13.00 9.77 -1.04
C SER A 235 -12.99 11.29 -1.18
N LEU A 236 -12.05 11.80 -1.98
CA LEU A 236 -11.97 13.20 -2.39
C LEU A 236 -12.61 13.40 -3.77
N GLY A 237 -13.19 12.36 -4.37
CA GLY A 237 -13.65 12.41 -5.76
C GLY A 237 -12.50 12.75 -6.70
N ASN A 238 -12.69 13.71 -7.59
CA ASN A 238 -11.68 14.12 -8.59
C ASN A 238 -10.92 15.39 -8.20
N ASP A 239 -11.13 15.90 -6.98
CA ASP A 239 -10.67 17.23 -6.59
C ASP A 239 -9.86 17.18 -5.29
N TRP A 240 -8.59 17.57 -5.42
CA TRP A 240 -7.65 17.64 -4.30
C TRP A 240 -8.07 18.70 -3.27
N GLU A 241 -8.67 19.81 -3.71
CA GLU A 241 -9.03 20.93 -2.83
C GLU A 241 -10.06 20.52 -1.77
N LYS A 242 -10.81 19.44 -2.01
CA LYS A 242 -11.74 18.85 -1.03
C LYS A 242 -11.06 18.31 0.22
N LEU A 243 -9.73 18.15 0.23
CA LEU A 243 -8.99 17.83 1.45
C LEU A 243 -9.23 18.87 2.56
N SER A 244 -9.39 20.14 2.20
CA SER A 244 -9.72 21.22 3.15
C SER A 244 -11.07 20.99 3.85
N GLN A 245 -12.06 20.49 3.11
CA GLN A 245 -13.38 20.15 3.65
C GLN A 245 -13.30 18.99 4.63
N VAL A 246 -12.43 18.02 4.35
CA VAL A 246 -12.16 16.91 5.26
C VAL A 246 -11.48 17.42 6.52
N GLU A 247 -10.49 18.31 6.40
CA GLU A 247 -9.84 18.96 7.54
C GLU A 247 -10.86 19.66 8.44
N ASP A 248 -11.76 20.47 7.85
CA ASP A 248 -12.83 21.16 8.58
C ASP A 248 -13.76 20.18 9.32
N ALA A 249 -14.12 19.05 8.69
CA ALA A 249 -14.97 18.04 9.29
C ALA A 249 -14.34 17.38 10.54
N PHE A 250 -13.04 17.07 10.50
CA PHE A 250 -12.31 16.59 11.67
C PHE A 250 -12.15 17.69 12.73
N ASN A 251 -11.84 18.92 12.32
CA ASN A 251 -11.66 20.05 13.21
C ASN A 251 -12.97 20.49 13.90
N ALA A 252 -14.13 20.17 13.32
CA ALA A 252 -15.44 20.37 13.93
C ALA A 252 -15.69 19.39 15.10
N ILE A 253 -15.07 18.20 15.10
CA ILE A 253 -15.09 17.27 16.24
C ILE A 253 -14.20 17.82 17.36
N GLU A 254 -12.94 18.11 17.03
CA GLU A 254 -11.98 18.75 17.93
C GLU A 254 -11.01 19.59 17.11
N LYS A 255 -10.81 20.84 17.51
CA LYS A 255 -9.90 21.76 16.81
C LYS A 255 -8.48 21.19 16.77
N GLY A 256 -7.91 21.06 15.57
CA GLY A 256 -6.56 20.52 15.36
C GLY A 256 -6.48 19.00 15.32
N LEU A 257 -7.62 18.29 15.37
CA LEU A 257 -7.67 16.83 15.30
C LEU A 257 -7.07 16.32 13.99
N PHE A 258 -7.37 16.97 12.85
CA PHE A 258 -6.88 16.54 11.55
C PHE A 258 -5.35 16.53 11.49
N ASN A 259 -4.71 17.64 11.86
CA ASN A 259 -3.26 17.77 11.88
C ASN A 259 -2.61 16.81 12.91
N THR A 260 -3.28 16.58 14.04
CA THR A 260 -2.84 15.59 15.04
C THR A 260 -2.87 14.16 14.50
N LEU A 261 -3.89 13.83 13.69
CA LEU A 261 -3.98 12.53 13.04
C LEU A 261 -2.98 12.40 11.90
N LEU A 262 -2.72 13.45 11.12
CA LEU A 262 -1.75 13.44 10.02
C LEU A 262 -0.33 13.11 10.50
N ASP A 263 0.05 13.60 11.69
CA ASP A 263 1.31 13.20 12.32
C ASP A 263 1.20 11.79 12.92
N ARG A 264 1.60 10.78 12.14
CA ARG A 264 1.61 9.38 12.60
C ARG A 264 2.51 9.15 13.81
N SER A 265 3.50 10.01 14.08
CA SER A 265 4.32 9.88 15.30
C SER A 265 3.47 10.07 16.56
N VAL A 266 2.38 10.84 16.46
CA VAL A 266 1.40 10.96 17.53
C VAL A 266 0.86 9.60 17.89
N LEU A 267 0.55 8.73 16.91
CA LEU A 267 0.06 7.34 17.04
C LEU A 267 0.96 6.39 17.85
N TYR A 268 2.22 6.77 18.08
CA TYR A 268 3.21 5.96 18.81
C TYR A 268 3.73 6.64 20.07
N SER A 269 3.22 7.82 20.41
CA SER A 269 3.61 8.53 21.63
C SER A 269 3.00 7.87 22.86
N TYR A 270 3.80 7.75 23.92
CA TYR A 270 3.54 7.01 25.18
C TYR A 270 2.27 7.42 25.97
N LEU A 271 1.47 8.38 25.46
CA LEU A 271 0.30 8.96 26.13
C LEU A 271 -1.02 8.75 25.37
N LEU A 272 -1.04 7.86 24.38
CA LEU A 272 -2.12 7.84 23.39
C LEU A 272 -3.47 7.28 23.79
N PRO A 273 -3.56 6.19 24.57
CA PRO A 273 -4.88 5.70 24.97
C PRO A 273 -5.72 6.79 25.64
N ARG A 274 -5.07 7.72 26.36
CA ARG A 274 -5.72 8.87 27.01
C ARG A 274 -6.12 9.99 26.05
N ARG A 275 -5.40 10.16 24.94
CA ARG A 275 -5.64 11.24 23.96
C ARG A 275 -6.85 11.04 23.07
N PHE A 276 -7.42 9.84 22.98
CA PHE A 276 -8.67 9.64 22.25
C PHE A 276 -9.85 9.33 23.18
N LEU A 277 -9.60 9.03 24.45
CA LEU A 277 -10.66 8.82 25.43
C LEU A 277 -11.49 10.08 25.69
N HIS A 278 -10.91 11.27 25.60
CA HIS A 278 -11.69 12.50 25.75
C HIS A 278 -12.64 12.75 24.57
N LEU A 279 -12.35 12.17 23.40
CA LEU A 279 -13.24 12.20 22.24
C LEU A 279 -14.43 11.24 22.38
N VAL A 280 -14.40 10.30 23.34
CA VAL A 280 -15.49 9.33 23.53
C VAL A 280 -16.76 10.06 23.99
N PRO A 281 -17.88 9.92 23.24
CA PRO A 281 -19.16 10.48 23.65
C PRO A 281 -19.59 10.01 25.04
N ALA A 282 -20.25 10.89 25.80
CA ALA A 282 -20.63 10.61 27.19
C ALA A 282 -21.45 9.32 27.35
N ASP A 283 -22.30 9.00 26.38
CA ASP A 283 -23.16 7.82 26.33
C ASP A 283 -22.39 6.51 26.12
N LEU A 284 -21.17 6.56 25.58
CA LEU A 284 -20.32 5.39 25.31
C LEU A 284 -19.15 5.25 26.29
N ARG A 285 -19.01 6.14 27.28
CA ARG A 285 -17.87 6.13 28.20
C ARG A 285 -17.69 4.83 28.97
N SER A 286 -18.77 4.11 29.27
CA SER A 286 -18.69 2.80 29.92
C SER A 286 -18.14 1.70 29.01
N GLU A 287 -18.24 1.88 27.69
CA GLU A 287 -17.82 0.91 26.67
C GLU A 287 -16.38 1.10 26.21
N TYR A 288 -15.73 2.21 26.57
CA TYR A 288 -14.34 2.51 26.21
C TYR A 288 -13.47 2.60 27.46
N THR A 289 -12.38 1.84 27.46
CA THR A 289 -11.36 1.88 28.53
C THR A 289 -9.98 2.14 27.93
N GLU A 290 -9.02 2.59 28.76
CA GLU A 290 -7.63 2.84 28.34
C GLU A 290 -7.01 1.62 27.65
N LEU A 291 -7.38 0.41 28.06
CA LEU A 291 -6.84 -0.85 27.50
C LEU A 291 -7.38 -1.17 26.10
N MET A 292 -8.36 -0.44 25.59
CA MET A 292 -8.96 -0.72 24.27
C MET A 292 -8.18 -0.11 23.11
N PHE A 293 -7.29 0.84 23.37
CA PHE A 293 -6.41 1.42 22.36
C PHE A 293 -5.03 0.77 22.48
N ASP A 294 -4.95 -0.48 22.04
CA ASP A 294 -3.72 -1.26 22.05
C ASP A 294 -2.74 -0.80 20.95
N ASP A 295 -1.45 -0.77 21.28
CA ASP A 295 -0.39 -0.30 20.38
C ASP A 295 -0.30 -1.11 19.08
N GLU A 296 -0.59 -2.41 19.12
CA GLU A 296 -0.60 -3.26 17.93
C GLU A 296 -1.75 -2.88 16.99
N MET A 297 -2.91 -2.55 17.55
CA MET A 297 -4.09 -2.11 16.77
C MET A 297 -3.89 -0.70 16.23
N LEU A 298 -3.38 0.23 17.05
CA LEU A 298 -3.03 1.58 16.60
C LEU A 298 -1.98 1.56 15.48
N ALA A 299 -1.02 0.64 15.54
CA ALA A 299 -0.05 0.47 14.46
C ALA A 299 -0.67 -0.02 13.14
N LYS A 300 -1.78 -0.77 13.20
CA LYS A 300 -2.54 -1.25 12.04
C LYS A 300 -3.52 -0.21 11.49
N PHE A 301 -3.99 0.71 12.33
CA PHE A 301 -4.89 1.78 11.92
C PHE A 301 -4.32 2.55 10.72
N THR A 302 -5.19 2.82 9.74
CA THR A 302 -4.82 3.52 8.52
C THR A 302 -5.85 4.56 8.14
N LEU A 303 -5.45 5.83 8.14
CA LEU A 303 -6.18 6.89 7.46
C LEU A 303 -5.71 6.93 6.00
N VAL A 304 -6.63 6.84 5.05
CA VAL A 304 -6.32 6.85 3.62
C VAL A 304 -7.23 7.81 2.88
N PHE A 305 -6.66 8.53 1.92
CA PHE A 305 -7.38 9.44 1.04
C PHE A 305 -7.35 8.87 -0.38
N VAL A 306 -8.48 8.97 -1.09
CA VAL A 306 -8.65 8.42 -2.43
C VAL A 306 -9.10 9.51 -3.37
N LEU A 307 -8.30 9.75 -4.41
CA LEU A 307 -8.63 10.59 -5.54
C LEU A 307 -8.95 9.68 -6.74
N ALA A 308 -10.12 9.85 -7.33
CA ALA A 308 -10.56 9.16 -8.54
C ALA A 308 -10.06 9.84 -9.83
N GLY A 309 -9.29 10.93 -9.72
CA GLY A 309 -8.68 11.63 -10.83
C GLY A 309 -7.23 11.23 -11.11
N ASP A 310 -6.70 11.79 -12.19
CA ASP A 310 -5.29 11.68 -12.55
C ASP A 310 -4.35 12.37 -11.54
N GLU A 311 -3.05 12.13 -11.73
CA GLU A 311 -2.02 12.78 -10.93
C GLU A 311 -2.14 14.31 -11.01
N PRO A 312 -2.17 15.01 -9.86
CA PRO A 312 -2.34 16.45 -9.86
C PRO A 312 -1.10 17.14 -10.44
N PRO A 313 -1.24 18.40 -10.92
CA PRO A 313 -0.13 19.13 -11.50
C PRO A 313 1.08 19.19 -10.57
N GLN A 314 2.29 19.22 -11.14
CA GLN A 314 3.56 19.21 -10.40
C GLN A 314 3.62 20.23 -9.25
N GLN A 315 3.03 21.40 -9.45
CA GLN A 315 3.00 22.47 -8.44
C GLN A 315 2.23 22.07 -7.17
N VAL A 316 1.14 21.32 -7.31
CA VAL A 316 0.33 20.80 -6.19
C VAL A 316 1.07 19.64 -5.52
N MET A 317 1.65 18.76 -6.33
CA MET A 317 2.46 17.64 -5.84
C MET A 317 3.63 18.08 -4.96
N GLU A 318 4.39 19.09 -5.39
CA GLU A 318 5.55 19.59 -4.65
C GLU A 318 5.17 20.33 -3.36
N LYS A 319 4.05 21.07 -3.36
CA LYS A 319 3.63 21.89 -2.22
C LYS A 319 2.84 21.14 -1.18
N GLU A 320 1.98 20.20 -1.56
CA GLU A 320 0.93 19.68 -0.67
C GLU A 320 0.94 18.16 -0.56
N ALA A 321 1.40 17.45 -1.60
CA ALA A 321 1.42 15.99 -1.56
C ALA A 321 2.61 15.40 -0.77
N HIS A 322 3.62 16.21 -0.44
CA HIS A 322 4.79 15.77 0.33
C HIS A 322 4.44 15.27 1.75
N GLN A 323 3.32 15.70 2.32
CA GLN A 323 2.82 15.22 3.62
C GLN A 323 2.20 13.82 3.54
N PHE A 324 1.95 13.32 2.33
CA PHE A 324 1.36 12.01 2.08
C PHE A 324 2.34 11.06 1.40
N TYR A 325 2.12 9.78 1.64
CA TYR A 325 2.74 8.70 0.88
C TYR A 325 1.91 8.41 -0.37
N THR A 326 2.38 8.83 -1.54
CA THR A 326 1.55 8.89 -2.74
C THR A 326 1.61 7.59 -3.56
N ILE A 327 0.44 7.06 -3.92
CA ILE A 327 0.30 5.76 -4.59
C ILE A 327 -0.58 5.93 -5.83
N LYS A 328 -0.01 5.66 -7.01
CA LYS A 328 -0.79 5.44 -8.24
C LYS A 328 -1.31 4.01 -8.28
N VAL A 329 -2.61 3.84 -8.47
CA VAL A 329 -3.22 2.54 -8.72
C VAL A 329 -3.50 2.40 -10.21
N ASN A 330 -2.91 1.37 -10.80
CA ASN A 330 -3.21 0.94 -12.16
C ASN A 330 -4.20 -0.22 -12.11
N ASP A 331 -5.22 -0.15 -12.96
CA ASP A 331 -6.16 -1.23 -13.17
C ASP A 331 -6.06 -1.70 -14.63
N PRO A 332 -5.65 -2.95 -14.90
CA PRO A 332 -5.57 -3.46 -16.26
C PRO A 332 -6.94 -3.61 -16.94
N ASP A 333 -8.01 -3.66 -16.14
CA ASP A 333 -9.39 -3.81 -16.62
C ASP A 333 -10.13 -2.46 -16.68
N ALA A 334 -9.43 -1.34 -16.46
CA ALA A 334 -9.98 -0.02 -16.74
C ALA A 334 -10.05 0.11 -18.27
N LYS A 335 -11.28 0.16 -18.81
CA LYS A 335 -11.46 0.61 -20.19
C LYS A 335 -10.91 2.02 -20.24
N VAL A 336 -9.85 2.22 -21.01
CA VAL A 336 -9.48 3.56 -21.45
C VAL A 336 -10.67 3.99 -22.31
N GLU A 337 -11.54 4.84 -21.77
CA GLU A 337 -12.38 5.66 -22.63
C GLU A 337 -11.38 6.59 -23.32
N GLU A 338 -10.87 6.14 -24.47
CA GLU A 338 -10.21 7.04 -25.41
C GLU A 338 -11.26 8.08 -25.75
N ASP A 339 -10.99 9.33 -25.38
CA ASP A 339 -11.72 10.50 -25.85
C ASP A 339 -11.80 10.41 -27.39
N GLU A 340 -12.93 9.95 -27.90
CA GLU A 340 -13.38 10.27 -29.25
C GLU A 340 -13.73 11.76 -29.27
N GLY A 341 -12.68 12.59 -29.35
CA GLY A 341 -12.77 14.04 -29.30
C GLY A 341 -11.80 14.71 -30.27
N GLU A 342 -12.37 15.10 -31.41
CA GLU A 342 -11.92 16.14 -32.35
C GLU A 342 -10.93 15.76 -33.47
N ALA A 343 -11.52 15.42 -34.63
CA ALA A 343 -11.01 15.79 -35.96
C ALA A 343 -12.08 16.60 -36.71
#